data_AF-A0A2W6EHK0-F1
#
_entry.id   AF-A0A2W6EHK0-F1
#
_cell.length_a   1.000
_cell.length_b   1.000
_cell.length_c   1.000
_cell.angle_alpha   90.00
_cell.angle_beta   90.00
_cell.angle_gamma   90.00
#
_symmetry.space_group_name_H-M   'P 1'
#
loop_
_entity.id
_entity.type
_entity.pdbx_description
1 polymer ?
#
loop_
_entity_poly.entity_id
_entity_poly.type
_entity_poly.pdbx_seq_one_letter_code
_entity_poly.pdbx_strand_id
1 'polypeptide(L)'
;MAPHILNHGRAGKGPRLRPGMALAIEPMITLGSRATQELDDGWTVATVDGSWAAHWEHTVALLDDGPWVLTAEDGGRTELGRRGVPVSAAAT
;
A
#
# COMPACT_ATOMS: atom_id res chain seq x y z
N MET A 1 -1.79 -11.85 15.16
CA MET A 1 -1.41 -10.55 14.56
C MET A 1 -1.71 -10.63 13.07
N ALA A 2 -2.54 -9.73 12.54
CA ALA A 2 -2.78 -9.63 11.09
C ALA A 2 -1.48 -9.22 10.38
N PRO A 3 -1.27 -9.58 9.10
CA PRO A 3 0.06 -9.53 8.49
C PRO A 3 0.55 -8.08 8.41
N HIS A 4 1.67 -7.80 9.08
CA HIS A 4 2.43 -6.58 8.85
C HIS A 4 3.15 -6.72 7.51
N ILE A 5 2.68 -5.99 6.50
CA ILE A 5 3.24 -6.02 5.14
C ILE A 5 4.14 -4.80 4.99
N LEU A 6 5.43 -5.05 4.82
CA LEU A 6 6.39 -3.97 4.57
C LEU A 6 6.20 -3.45 3.14
N ASN A 7 6.16 -2.12 2.99
CA ASN A 7 6.21 -1.44 1.69
C ASN A 7 7.58 -1.53 0.99
N HIS A 8 8.53 -2.29 1.56
CA HIS A 8 9.87 -2.52 1.02
C HIS A 8 10.31 -3.96 1.22
N GLY A 9 11.16 -4.45 0.34
CA GLY A 9 11.70 -5.80 0.42
C GLY A 9 12.17 -6.31 -0.94
N ARG A 10 12.65 -7.56 -0.95
CA ARG A 10 13.04 -8.23 -2.20
C ARG A 10 11.78 -8.76 -2.90
N ALA A 11 11.69 -8.56 -4.21
CA ALA A 11 10.62 -9.14 -5.03
C ALA A 11 10.50 -10.65 -4.80
N GLY A 12 9.26 -11.15 -4.71
CA GLY A 12 8.95 -12.56 -4.43
C GLY A 12 9.15 -12.98 -2.97
N LYS A 13 9.32 -12.03 -2.04
CA LYS A 13 9.32 -12.27 -0.59
C LYS A 13 8.12 -11.61 0.06
N GLY A 14 7.76 -12.08 1.26
CA GLY A 14 6.60 -11.60 2.01
C GLY A 14 5.48 -12.65 2.12
N PRO A 15 4.34 -12.30 2.73
CA PRO A 15 3.22 -13.21 2.86
C PRO A 15 2.61 -13.57 1.50
N ARG A 16 2.11 -14.81 1.40
CA ARG A 16 1.38 -15.25 0.20
C ARG A 16 0.03 -14.54 0.14
N LEU A 17 -0.15 -13.72 -0.88
CA LEU A 17 -1.42 -13.08 -1.22
C LEU A 17 -2.47 -14.12 -1.65
N ARG A 18 -3.70 -13.99 -1.16
CA ARG A 18 -4.82 -14.89 -1.46
C ARG A 18 -6.13 -14.10 -1.58
N PRO A 19 -7.09 -14.59 -2.37
CA PRO A 19 -8.45 -14.04 -2.37
C PRO A 19 -9.05 -13.97 -0.95
N GLY A 20 -9.88 -12.96 -0.72
CA GLY A 20 -10.48 -12.65 0.58
C GLY A 20 -9.63 -11.78 1.50
N MET A 21 -8.43 -11.38 1.07
CA MET A 21 -7.59 -10.42 1.79
C MET A 21 -7.91 -8.99 1.36
N ALA A 22 -7.88 -8.05 2.31
CA ALA A 22 -7.85 -6.61 2.05
C ALA A 22 -6.59 -6.02 2.66
N LEU A 23 -5.82 -5.27 1.88
CA LEU A 23 -4.49 -4.78 2.24
C LEU A 23 -4.38 -3.29 1.95
N ALA A 24 -3.76 -2.55 2.86
CA ALA A 24 -3.25 -1.21 2.55
C ALA A 24 -1.95 -1.32 1.76
N ILE A 25 -1.86 -0.57 0.67
CA ILE A 25 -0.61 -0.26 -0.02
C ILE A 25 -0.32 1.21 0.28
N GLU A 26 0.60 1.44 1.21
CA GLU A 26 0.76 2.71 1.92
C GLU A 26 2.24 3.19 1.98
N PRO A 27 2.93 3.34 0.84
CA PRO A 27 4.34 3.72 0.86
C PRO A 27 4.54 5.14 1.42
N MET A 28 5.43 5.24 2.41
CA MET A 28 6.01 6.50 2.86
C MET A 28 7.41 6.63 2.28
N ILE A 29 7.66 7.71 1.53
CA ILE A 29 8.96 7.98 0.89
C ILE A 29 9.58 9.23 1.50
N THR A 30 10.85 9.15 1.86
CA THR A 30 11.65 10.25 2.41
C THR A 30 12.61 10.78 1.35
N LEU A 31 12.82 12.10 1.28
CA LEU A 31 13.83 12.69 0.38
C LEU A 31 15.27 12.39 0.84
N GLY A 32 15.48 12.28 2.15
CA GLY A 32 16.77 11.94 2.75
C GLY A 32 16.80 10.51 3.28
N SER A 33 17.25 10.37 4.52
CA SER A 33 17.35 9.11 5.25
C SER A 33 15.96 8.52 5.55
N ARG A 34 15.88 7.19 5.51
CA ARG A 34 14.70 6.42 5.97
C ARG A 34 14.57 6.34 7.50
N ALA A 35 15.56 6.85 8.24
CA ALA A 35 15.54 6.80 9.70
C ALA A 35 14.46 7.75 10.23
N THR A 36 13.59 7.24 11.09
CA THR A 36 12.50 7.98 11.71
C THR A 36 12.59 7.93 13.23
N GLN A 37 11.91 8.86 13.88
CA GLN A 37 11.70 8.89 15.32
C GLN A 37 10.25 9.25 15.62
N GLU A 38 9.70 8.65 16.69
CA GLU A 38 8.46 9.09 17.31
C GLU A 38 8.76 10.30 18.19
N LEU A 39 7.91 11.32 18.15
CA LEU A 39 8.05 12.52 18.98
C LEU A 39 7.41 12.31 20.35
N ASP A 40 7.63 13.26 21.26
CA ASP A 40 7.18 13.20 22.66
C ASP A 40 5.65 13.13 22.81
N ASP A 41 4.88 13.39 21.75
CA ASP A 41 3.42 13.24 21.73
C ASP A 41 2.95 11.78 21.62
N GLY A 42 3.85 10.83 21.33
CA GLY A 42 3.55 9.41 21.20
C GLY A 42 2.81 9.02 19.91
N TRP A 43 2.76 9.89 18.91
CA TRP A 43 2.03 9.68 17.65
C TRP A 43 2.77 10.16 16.41
N THR A 44 3.38 11.34 16.48
CA THR A 44 4.01 11.95 15.32
C THR A 44 5.31 11.21 15.01
N VAL A 45 5.41 10.69 13.79
CA VAL A 45 6.65 10.10 13.28
C VAL A 45 7.30 11.09 12.31
N ALA A 46 8.53 11.51 12.62
CA ALA A 46 9.31 12.45 11.82
C ALA A 46 10.60 11.80 11.30
N THR A 47 11.13 12.30 10.18
CA THR A 47 12.47 11.95 9.70
C THR A 47 13.54 12.48 10.65
N VAL A 48 14.53 11.64 10.97
CA VAL A 48 15.61 12.03 11.90
C VAL A 48 16.48 13.15 11.30
N ASP A 49 16.60 13.21 9.98
CA ASP A 49 17.38 14.24 9.28
C ASP A 49 16.58 15.50 8.93
N GLY A 50 15.31 15.57 9.32
CA GLY A 50 14.41 16.71 9.05
C GLY A 50 14.02 16.88 7.58
N SER A 51 14.34 15.91 6.71
CA SER A 51 13.96 15.95 5.30
C SER A 51 12.46 15.72 5.11
N TRP A 52 11.90 16.22 4.00
CA TRP A 52 10.49 16.00 3.66
C TRP A 52 10.20 14.51 3.41
N ALA A 53 9.00 14.11 3.83
CA ALA A 53 8.41 12.83 3.50
C ALA A 53 7.07 13.04 2.80
N ALA A 54 6.71 12.07 1.96
CA ALA A 54 5.40 11.98 1.34
C ALA A 54 4.79 10.61 1.63
N HIS A 55 3.48 10.58 1.82
CA HIS A 55 2.71 9.37 2.03
C HIS A 55 1.57 9.32 1.02
N TRP A 56 1.25 8.11 0.55
CA TRP A 56 0.08 7.85 -0.26
C TRP A 56 -0.45 6.47 0.09
N GLU A 57 -1.78 6.29 0.03
CA GLU A 57 -2.41 5.02 0.40
C GLU A 57 -3.61 4.67 -0.50
N HIS A 58 -3.73 3.36 -0.78
CA HIS A 58 -4.99 2.74 -1.16
C HIS A 58 -5.24 1.42 -0.44
N THR A 59 -6.51 1.13 -0.16
CA THR A 59 -6.94 -0.20 0.29
C THR A 59 -7.33 -1.04 -0.93
N VAL A 60 -6.76 -2.25 -1.02
CA VAL A 60 -6.95 -3.18 -2.15
C VAL A 60 -7.51 -4.49 -1.64
N ALA A 61 -8.67 -4.89 -2.16
CA ALA A 61 -9.22 -6.23 -1.97
C ALA A 61 -8.66 -7.17 -3.02
N LEU A 62 -8.28 -8.37 -2.61
CA LEU A 62 -7.92 -9.47 -3.50
C LEU A 62 -9.13 -10.37 -3.68
N LEU A 63 -9.63 -10.46 -4.91
CA LEU A 63 -10.74 -11.33 -5.30
C LEU A 63 -10.21 -12.47 -6.18
N ASP A 64 -11.06 -13.46 -6.45
CA ASP A 64 -10.66 -14.67 -7.17
C ASP A 64 -10.20 -14.40 -8.62
N ASP A 65 -10.74 -13.36 -9.24
CA ASP A 65 -10.49 -12.96 -10.63
C ASP A 65 -9.56 -11.74 -10.78
N GLY A 66 -9.13 -11.13 -9.68
CA GLY A 66 -8.21 -9.99 -9.68
C GLY A 66 -8.36 -9.07 -8.46
N PRO A 67 -7.51 -8.05 -8.33
CA PRO A 67 -7.68 -7.02 -7.33
C PRO A 67 -8.88 -6.09 -7.61
N TRP A 68 -9.36 -5.46 -6.56
CA TRP A 68 -10.25 -4.29 -6.61
C TRP A 68 -9.72 -3.22 -5.65
N VAL A 69 -9.49 -2.00 -6.15
CA VAL A 69 -9.02 -0.88 -5.33
C VAL A 69 -10.22 -0.20 -4.67
N LEU A 70 -10.48 -0.53 -3.41
CA LEU A 70 -11.67 -0.12 -2.66
C LEU A 70 -11.80 1.40 -2.49
N THR A 71 -10.68 2.11 -2.53
CA THR A 71 -10.59 3.55 -2.31
C THR A 71 -10.40 4.36 -3.60
N ALA A 72 -10.52 3.73 -4.77
CA ALA A 72 -10.51 4.41 -6.06
C ALA A 72 -11.93 4.45 -6.66
N GLU A 73 -12.28 5.56 -7.32
CA GLU A 73 -13.63 5.78 -7.88
C GLU A 73 -14.07 4.68 -8.85
N ASP A 74 -13.16 4.17 -9.67
CA ASP A 74 -13.42 3.13 -10.67
C ASP A 74 -12.87 1.75 -10.29
N GLY A 75 -12.52 1.56 -9.01
CA GLY A 75 -11.88 0.32 -8.53
C GLY A 75 -10.46 0.11 -9.04
N GLY A 76 -9.84 1.13 -9.64
CA GLY A 76 -8.53 1.06 -10.27
C GLY A 76 -8.55 0.56 -11.71
N ARG A 77 -9.73 0.37 -12.33
CA ARG A 77 -9.88 -0.19 -13.69
C ARG A 77 -9.06 0.57 -14.73
N THR A 78 -9.10 1.89 -14.72
CA THR A 78 -8.41 2.72 -15.70
C THR A 78 -6.89 2.56 -15.59
N GLU A 79 -6.33 2.74 -14.40
CA GLU A 79 -4.87 2.75 -14.23
C GLU A 79 -4.27 1.34 -14.26
N LEU A 80 -4.91 0.35 -13.64
CA LEU A 80 -4.46 -1.05 -13.72
C LEU A 80 -4.62 -1.62 -15.13
N GLY A 81 -5.68 -1.25 -15.84
CA GLY A 81 -5.90 -1.62 -17.25
C GLY A 81 -4.78 -1.09 -18.16
N ARG A 82 -4.33 0.15 -17.97
CA ARG A 82 -3.17 0.72 -18.72
C ARG A 82 -1.87 -0.06 -18.50
N ARG A 83 -1.76 -0.77 -17.36
CA ARG A 83 -0.61 -1.60 -16.99
C ARG A 83 -0.80 -3.08 -17.35
N GLY A 84 -1.91 -3.43 -17.99
CA GLY A 84 -2.24 -4.81 -18.36
C GLY A 84 -2.60 -5.71 -17.17
N VAL A 85 -3.00 -5.11 -16.03
CA VAL A 85 -3.40 -5.85 -14.83
C VAL A 85 -4.92 -6.05 -14.88
N PRO A 86 -5.43 -7.30 -14.83
CA PRO A 86 -6.86 -7.56 -14.77
C PRO A 86 -7.42 -7.01 -13.45
N VAL A 87 -8.62 -6.44 -13.50
CA VAL A 87 -9.36 -5.92 -12.34
C VAL A 87 -10.67 -6.69 -12.22
N SER A 88 -11.03 -7.07 -11.01
CA SER A 88 -12.21 -7.88 -10.76
C SER A 88 -13.48 -7.28 -11.37
N ALA A 89 -14.34 -8.14 -11.93
CA ALA A 89 -15.65 -7.74 -12.41
C ALA A 89 -16.73 -7.76 -11.30
N ALA A 90 -16.44 -8.39 -10.16
CA ALA A 90 -17.42 -8.67 -9.10
C ALA A 90 -17.77 -7.46 -8.23
N ALA A 91 -16.99 -6.38 -8.31
CA ALA A 91 -17.26 -5.14 -7.62
C ALA A 91 -17.91 -4.13 -8.59
N THR A 92 -19.25 -4.12 -8.58
CA THR A 92 -20.12 -3.13 -9.23
C THR A 92 -21.35 -2.93 -8.36
#